data_AF-A0AAN0J3M2-F1
#
_entry.id   AF-A0AAN0J3M2-F1
#
_cell.length_a   1.000
_cell.length_b   1.000
_cell.length_c   1.000
_cell.angle_alpha   90.00
_cell.angle_beta   90.00
_cell.angle_gamma   90.00
#
_symmetry.space_group_name_H-M   'P 1'
#
loop_
_entity.id
_entity.type
_entity.pdbx_description
1 polymer ?
#
loop_
_entity_poly.entity_id
_entity_poly.type
_entity_poly.pdbx_seq_one_letter_code
_entity_poly.pdbx_strand_id
1 'polypeptide(L)'
;MMINAFICLLFVLVSCTQFVHCDYTAEIRIFSYGNPRKIHRSIGAGNSLTYCCCDCQGQPTCCNSGAAQSCAHNCNTKVLICIADKYCVTSTYMAQGNQTFTNTAFGNLANPIYINVPAPFTQVKQLFQFFLYKSADSMPLIKEFTENLYIPLGDTEEFYNEENFVSLHHSITYRCSDNYYHGNCSVYCKAYDDNTNGHYTCNSIGEKICLAGYTNTSNNCLESIIVCREGCHPTRGYCTVSNQCLCNNGWTGTNCSISTTCSSCTNGVCYEPNKCTCNQGWIGLDCSIPLCDPPCNGPGGRCYSPNNCSCYENWSGRLCDIPPGDGSGSGTCSTNNNTLLLSILNTVNSISKDSKDNATTLLNAVNSVSEANTADDDDDGSANVAMYVSIINVIINIIIVLLLLAMCVLYFTRKTKQYDLKGSELTKI
;
A
#
# COMPACT_ATOMS: atom_id res chain seq x y z
N MET A 1 -4.23 33.82 32.33
CA MET A 1 -3.95 32.66 33.20
C MET A 1 -4.89 31.48 32.96
N MET A 2 -6.23 31.62 33.09
CA MET A 2 -7.15 30.46 32.97
C MET A 2 -7.07 29.69 31.64
N ILE A 3 -6.89 30.38 30.50
CA ILE A 3 -6.78 29.73 29.17
C ILE A 3 -5.59 28.75 29.13
N ASN A 4 -4.39 29.17 29.56
CA ASN A 4 -3.22 28.31 29.59
C ASN A 4 -3.38 27.14 30.58
N ALA A 5 -4.14 27.32 31.67
CA ALA A 5 -4.48 26.22 32.56
C ALA A 5 -5.41 25.21 31.89
N PHE A 6 -6.38 25.66 31.09
CA PHE A 6 -7.25 24.79 30.28
C PHE A 6 -6.50 24.06 29.18
N ILE A 7 -5.56 24.71 28.50
CA ILE A 7 -4.69 24.08 27.49
C ILE A 7 -3.79 23.02 28.16
N CYS A 8 -3.17 23.31 29.31
CA CYS A 8 -2.44 22.30 30.07
C CYS A 8 -3.35 21.16 30.56
N LEU A 9 -4.61 21.43 30.94
CA LEU A 9 -5.54 20.37 31.35
C LEU A 9 -5.96 19.50 30.16
N LEU A 10 -6.18 20.09 28.98
CA LEU A 10 -6.41 19.35 27.73
C LEU A 10 -5.20 18.51 27.33
N PHE A 11 -3.98 19.06 27.39
CA PHE A 11 -2.76 18.29 27.14
C PHE A 11 -2.58 17.16 28.17
N VAL A 12 -2.79 17.41 29.46
CA VAL A 12 -2.70 16.37 30.50
C VAL A 12 -3.79 15.31 30.34
N LEU A 13 -5.01 15.67 29.96
CA LEU A 13 -6.07 14.71 29.66
C LEU A 13 -5.71 13.88 28.42
N VAL A 14 -5.32 14.50 27.30
CA VAL A 14 -4.89 13.80 26.07
C VAL A 14 -3.72 12.85 26.35
N SER A 15 -2.66 13.34 27.01
CA SER A 15 -1.47 12.56 27.39
C SER A 15 -1.72 11.51 28.47
N CYS A 16 -2.82 11.58 29.23
CA CYS A 16 -3.20 10.56 30.21
C CYS A 16 -4.24 9.56 29.65
N THR A 17 -4.98 9.94 28.59
CA THR A 17 -5.77 8.99 27.78
C THR A 17 -4.93 8.22 26.77
N GLN A 18 -3.69 8.63 26.49
CA GLN A 18 -2.77 7.90 25.63
C GLN A 18 -2.01 6.81 26.40
N PHE A 19 -2.50 5.59 26.23
CA PHE A 19 -1.77 4.33 26.39
C PHE A 19 -1.13 4.02 27.74
N VAL A 20 -2.00 3.67 28.70
CA VAL A 20 -1.90 2.33 29.31
C VAL A 20 -2.38 1.31 28.28
N HIS A 21 -1.61 1.11 27.22
CA HIS A 21 -1.93 0.16 26.17
C HIS A 21 -1.63 -1.26 26.67
N CYS A 22 -2.47 -2.21 26.27
CA CYS A 22 -2.16 -3.63 26.41
C CYS A 22 -1.52 -4.07 25.09
N ASP A 23 -0.22 -3.86 24.95
CA ASP A 23 0.52 -4.29 23.75
C ASP A 23 0.52 -5.83 23.63
N TYR A 24 0.33 -6.54 24.75
CA TYR A 24 0.46 -8.00 24.88
C TYR A 24 -0.77 -8.66 25.51
N THR A 25 -1.02 -9.88 25.06
CA THR A 25 -1.93 -10.84 25.68
C THR A 25 -1.16 -12.11 26.05
N ALA A 26 -1.29 -12.56 27.31
CA ALA A 26 -0.89 -13.90 27.70
C ALA A 26 -2.00 -14.88 27.32
N GLU A 27 -1.71 -15.79 26.39
CA GLU A 27 -2.51 -16.98 26.10
C GLU A 27 -2.10 -18.09 27.07
N ILE A 28 -3.05 -18.55 27.88
CA ILE A 28 -2.85 -19.61 28.86
C ILE A 28 -3.76 -20.79 28.48
N ARG A 29 -3.17 -21.91 28.07
CA ARG A 29 -3.90 -23.12 27.69
C ARG A 29 -3.78 -24.14 28.80
N ILE A 30 -4.90 -24.67 29.27
CA ILE A 30 -4.92 -25.65 30.36
C ILE A 30 -5.24 -27.03 29.78
N PHE A 31 -4.28 -27.93 29.90
CA PHE A 31 -4.33 -29.27 29.32
C PHE A 31 -4.91 -30.30 30.28
N SER A 32 -4.60 -30.22 31.58
CA SER A 32 -5.31 -31.00 32.59
C SER A 32 -5.25 -30.39 34.00
N TYR A 33 -6.22 -30.78 34.82
CA TYR A 33 -6.27 -30.52 36.25
C TYR A 33 -6.66 -31.81 36.98
N GLY A 34 -6.11 -32.04 38.18
CA GLY A 34 -6.49 -33.16 39.03
C GLY A 34 -6.51 -32.83 40.51
N ASN A 35 -7.55 -33.28 41.20
CA ASN A 35 -7.65 -33.42 42.67
C ASN A 35 -8.35 -34.75 43.00
N PRO A 36 -7.72 -35.90 42.71
CA PRO A 36 -8.30 -37.22 42.94
C PRO A 36 -8.60 -37.52 44.41
N ARG A 37 -7.89 -36.90 45.36
CA ARG A 37 -8.13 -37.05 46.80
C ARG A 37 -9.39 -36.30 47.29
N LYS A 38 -9.83 -35.28 46.55
CA LYS A 38 -10.96 -34.36 46.85
C LYS A 38 -10.79 -33.59 48.16
N ILE A 39 -9.57 -33.10 48.36
CA ILE A 39 -9.14 -32.32 49.52
C ILE A 39 -8.98 -30.84 49.18
N HIS A 40 -8.96 -30.00 50.21
CA HIS A 40 -8.49 -28.62 50.17
C HIS A 40 -7.55 -28.33 51.35
N ARG A 41 -6.70 -27.30 51.23
CA ARG A 41 -5.84 -26.80 52.30
C ARG A 41 -6.71 -26.16 53.39
N SER A 42 -6.26 -26.30 54.64
CA SER A 42 -6.76 -25.54 55.78
C SER A 42 -5.60 -25.21 56.72
N ILE A 43 -5.71 -24.07 57.41
CA ILE A 43 -4.74 -23.65 58.44
C ILE A 43 -5.29 -24.13 59.77
N GLY A 44 -4.64 -25.14 60.35
CA GLY A 44 -4.98 -25.65 61.67
C GLY A 44 -4.59 -24.66 62.78
N ALA A 45 -5.19 -24.81 63.96
CA ALA A 45 -4.75 -24.08 65.15
C ALA A 45 -3.25 -24.29 65.38
N GLY A 46 -2.50 -23.20 65.59
CA GLY A 46 -1.04 -23.23 65.67
C GLY A 46 -0.31 -23.24 64.31
N ASN A 47 -0.93 -22.74 63.25
CA ASN A 47 -0.35 -22.60 61.90
C ASN A 47 0.08 -23.93 61.23
N SER A 48 -0.45 -25.06 61.69
CA SER A 48 -0.19 -26.36 61.07
C SER A 48 -0.89 -26.47 59.70
N LEU A 49 -0.17 -26.94 58.69
CA LEU A 49 -0.75 -27.31 57.40
C LEU A 49 -1.64 -28.55 57.59
N THR A 50 -2.91 -28.42 57.24
CA THR A 50 -3.89 -29.52 57.27
C THR A 50 -4.64 -29.60 55.95
N TYR A 51 -5.14 -30.79 55.64
CA TYR A 51 -5.93 -31.09 54.46
C TYR A 51 -7.31 -31.58 54.92
N CYS A 52 -8.36 -30.91 54.45
CA CYS A 52 -9.75 -31.23 54.74
C CYS A 52 -10.45 -31.76 53.50
N CYS A 53 -11.37 -32.70 53.66
CA CYS A 53 -12.26 -33.10 52.57
C CYS A 53 -13.18 -31.97 52.11
N CYS A 54 -13.57 -32.00 50.83
CA CYS A 54 -14.46 -31.00 50.27
C CYS A 54 -15.93 -31.09 50.76
N ASP A 55 -16.32 -32.18 51.42
CA ASP A 55 -17.61 -32.32 52.13
C ASP A 55 -17.60 -31.76 53.57
N CYS A 56 -16.43 -31.44 54.16
CA CYS A 56 -16.33 -31.00 55.56
C CYS A 56 -17.17 -29.76 55.86
N GLN A 57 -18.25 -29.95 56.64
CA GLN A 57 -19.13 -28.89 57.18
C GLN A 57 -18.49 -28.18 58.39
N GLY A 58 -17.27 -27.65 58.20
CA GLY A 58 -16.48 -27.02 59.26
C GLY A 58 -15.98 -27.95 60.38
N GLN A 59 -16.20 -29.27 60.28
CA GLN A 59 -15.87 -30.24 61.33
C GLN A 59 -14.35 -30.50 61.40
N PRO A 60 -13.66 -30.26 62.53
CA PRO A 60 -12.21 -30.45 62.63
C PRO A 60 -11.73 -31.89 62.41
N THR A 61 -12.54 -32.88 62.80
CA THR A 61 -12.27 -34.32 62.63
C THR A 61 -12.23 -34.79 61.18
N CYS A 62 -12.70 -33.94 60.26
CA CYS A 62 -12.72 -34.18 58.82
C CYS A 62 -11.41 -33.74 58.13
N CYS A 63 -10.49 -33.14 58.89
CA CYS A 63 -9.18 -32.65 58.43
C CYS A 63 -8.03 -33.45 59.06
N ASN A 64 -6.99 -33.75 58.28
CA ASN A 64 -5.77 -34.43 58.74
C ASN A 64 -4.51 -33.66 58.35
N SER A 65 -3.40 -33.90 59.04
CA SER A 65 -2.09 -33.31 58.73
C SER A 65 -1.43 -33.90 57.47
N GLY A 66 -1.90 -35.05 56.97
CA GLY A 66 -1.40 -35.69 55.76
C GLY A 66 -2.45 -35.72 54.64
N ALA A 67 -2.04 -35.35 53.42
CA ALA A 67 -2.87 -35.32 52.22
C ALA A 67 -3.32 -36.72 51.69
N ALA A 68 -3.01 -37.80 52.41
CA ALA A 68 -3.33 -39.18 52.02
C ALA A 68 -4.81 -39.55 52.14
N GLN A 69 -5.62 -38.74 52.84
CA GLN A 69 -7.07 -38.93 52.98
C GLN A 69 -7.77 -38.93 51.60
N SER A 70 -8.75 -39.81 51.41
CA SER A 70 -9.58 -39.86 50.20
C SER A 70 -11.04 -39.61 50.58
N CYS A 71 -11.68 -38.69 49.88
CA CYS A 71 -12.94 -38.08 50.29
C CYS A 71 -14.11 -38.45 49.34
N ALA A 72 -15.34 -38.37 49.84
CA ALA A 72 -16.51 -38.82 49.10
C ALA A 72 -16.95 -37.78 48.03
N HIS A 73 -17.10 -36.51 48.41
CA HIS A 73 -17.69 -35.49 47.54
C HIS A 73 -16.68 -34.60 46.83
N ASN A 74 -17.11 -34.02 45.72
CA ASN A 74 -16.27 -33.24 44.81
C ASN A 74 -16.18 -31.77 45.27
N CYS A 75 -15.08 -31.10 44.95
CA CYS A 75 -14.70 -29.77 45.45
C CYS A 75 -15.32 -28.60 44.69
N ASN A 76 -15.88 -28.85 43.51
CA ASN A 76 -16.41 -27.82 42.60
C ASN A 76 -15.40 -26.67 42.40
N THR A 77 -14.22 -27.03 41.88
CA THR A 77 -13.07 -26.13 41.80
C THR A 77 -13.37 -24.90 40.93
N LYS A 78 -13.06 -23.72 41.49
CA LYS A 78 -12.86 -22.46 40.77
C LYS A 78 -11.36 -22.19 40.63
N VAL A 79 -10.98 -21.48 39.59
CA VAL A 79 -9.62 -20.95 39.40
C VAL A 79 -9.63 -19.42 39.44
N LEU A 80 -8.61 -18.83 40.02
CA LEU A 80 -8.20 -17.44 39.87
C LEU A 80 -6.76 -17.47 39.34
N ILE A 81 -6.54 -16.92 38.16
CA ILE A 81 -5.23 -16.81 37.53
C ILE A 81 -4.83 -15.34 37.57
N CYS A 82 -3.69 -15.04 38.15
CA CYS A 82 -3.14 -13.68 38.24
C CYS A 82 -1.76 -13.59 37.60
N ILE A 83 -1.48 -12.45 36.98
CA ILE A 83 -0.15 -12.06 36.51
C ILE A 83 0.32 -10.85 37.32
N ALA A 84 1.49 -10.98 37.96
CA ALA A 84 2.13 -9.99 38.81
C ALA A 84 1.18 -9.37 39.87
N ASP A 85 0.43 -10.24 40.57
CA ASP A 85 -0.57 -9.88 41.60
C ASP A 85 -1.68 -8.88 41.16
N LYS A 86 -1.76 -8.57 39.85
CA LYS A 86 -2.51 -7.40 39.35
C LYS A 86 -3.48 -7.72 38.22
N TYR A 87 -3.06 -8.50 37.23
CA TYR A 87 -3.88 -8.80 36.05
C TYR A 87 -4.51 -10.18 36.24
N CYS A 88 -5.72 -10.20 36.82
CA CYS A 88 -6.38 -11.41 37.28
C CYS A 88 -7.67 -11.73 36.53
N VAL A 89 -7.91 -13.02 36.27
CA VAL A 89 -9.16 -13.57 35.72
C VAL A 89 -9.63 -14.77 36.54
N THR A 90 -10.94 -15.00 36.64
CA THR A 90 -11.49 -16.08 37.48
C THR A 90 -12.72 -16.75 36.89
N SER A 91 -12.88 -18.04 37.17
CA SER A 91 -14.06 -18.82 36.78
C SER A 91 -15.27 -18.43 37.63
N THR A 92 -16.19 -17.67 37.04
CA THR A 92 -17.46 -17.27 37.67
C THR A 92 -18.35 -18.47 37.99
N TYR A 93 -18.45 -19.40 37.05
CA TYR A 93 -19.19 -20.67 37.17
C TYR A 93 -18.25 -21.85 37.45
N MET A 94 -18.80 -22.92 38.03
CA MET A 94 -18.04 -24.12 38.40
C MET A 94 -17.60 -24.90 37.15
N ALA A 95 -16.39 -25.47 37.16
CA ALA A 95 -16.12 -26.64 36.32
C ALA A 95 -17.11 -27.76 36.75
N GLN A 96 -17.92 -28.28 35.82
CA GLN A 96 -19.08 -29.12 36.16
C GLN A 96 -18.67 -30.44 36.83
N GLY A 97 -18.68 -30.47 38.17
CA GLY A 97 -18.51 -31.66 39.01
C GLY A 97 -17.17 -32.39 38.90
N ASN A 98 -16.27 -32.03 37.98
CA ASN A 98 -15.11 -32.85 37.63
C ASN A 98 -13.91 -32.58 38.54
N GLN A 99 -13.53 -33.58 39.35
CA GLN A 99 -12.31 -33.57 40.17
C GLN A 99 -11.03 -33.68 39.34
N THR A 100 -11.16 -34.20 38.13
CA THR A 100 -10.10 -34.39 37.15
C THR A 100 -10.69 -34.01 35.80
N PHE A 101 -9.99 -33.23 34.99
CA PHE A 101 -10.42 -32.96 33.63
C PHE A 101 -9.23 -32.74 32.69
N THR A 102 -9.48 -32.90 31.39
CA THR A 102 -8.48 -32.80 30.33
C THR A 102 -9.02 -31.95 29.18
N ASN A 103 -8.25 -30.94 28.75
CA ASN A 103 -8.54 -30.04 27.63
C ASN A 103 -9.93 -29.38 27.67
N THR A 104 -10.38 -28.94 28.85
CA THR A 104 -11.70 -28.31 29.06
C THR A 104 -11.62 -27.02 29.86
N ALA A 105 -12.57 -26.13 29.62
CA ALA A 105 -12.81 -24.89 30.36
C ALA A 105 -12.96 -25.08 31.89
N PHE A 106 -12.38 -24.17 32.68
CA PHE A 106 -12.78 -23.97 34.08
C PHE A 106 -14.14 -23.24 34.12
N GLY A 107 -15.23 -24.00 33.94
CA GLY A 107 -16.58 -23.47 33.89
C GLY A 107 -16.79 -22.57 32.67
N ASN A 108 -16.91 -21.26 32.89
CA ASN A 108 -17.11 -20.26 31.83
C ASN A 108 -15.81 -19.60 31.33
N LEU A 109 -14.64 -19.91 31.90
CA LEU A 109 -13.37 -19.47 31.30
C LEU A 109 -13.11 -20.25 30.00
N ALA A 110 -12.95 -19.55 28.88
CA ALA A 110 -12.52 -20.15 27.62
C ALA A 110 -11.18 -20.90 27.79
N ASN A 111 -10.92 -21.88 26.92
CA ASN A 111 -9.61 -22.52 26.82
C ASN A 111 -9.15 -22.45 25.35
N PRO A 112 -8.14 -21.63 25.00
CA PRO A 112 -7.27 -20.88 25.90
C PRO A 112 -7.95 -19.71 26.64
N ILE A 113 -7.34 -19.34 27.77
CA ILE A 113 -7.63 -18.15 28.56
C ILE A 113 -6.73 -17.03 28.05
N TYR A 114 -7.28 -15.81 27.91
CA TYR A 114 -6.54 -14.64 27.43
C TYR A 114 -6.52 -13.56 28.51
N ILE A 115 -5.32 -13.11 28.91
CA ILE A 115 -5.11 -12.04 29.90
C ILE A 115 -4.32 -10.91 29.24
N ASN A 116 -4.92 -9.73 29.11
CA ASN A 116 -4.25 -8.56 28.54
C ASN A 116 -3.33 -7.91 29.60
N VAL A 117 -2.06 -7.72 29.25
CA VAL A 117 -1.01 -7.23 30.17
C VAL A 117 -0.48 -5.89 29.66
N PRO A 118 -0.91 -4.75 30.26
CA PRO A 118 -0.35 -3.45 29.95
C PRO A 118 1.00 -3.25 30.64
N ALA A 119 2.07 -3.42 29.87
CA ALA A 119 3.42 -2.97 30.16
C ALA A 119 4.22 -2.92 28.85
N PRO A 120 5.18 -1.98 28.68
CA PRO A 120 6.20 -2.14 27.66
C PRO A 120 7.03 -3.40 27.98
N PHE A 121 7.28 -4.24 26.97
CA PHE A 121 8.01 -5.52 27.09
C PHE A 121 9.51 -5.30 27.24
N THR A 122 9.85 -4.66 28.35
CA THR A 122 11.13 -4.85 29.02
C THR A 122 11.28 -6.32 29.41
N GLN A 123 12.51 -6.84 29.45
CA GLN A 123 12.81 -8.26 29.65
C GLN A 123 12.65 -8.69 31.11
N VAL A 124 11.46 -8.47 31.68
CA VAL A 124 11.14 -8.78 33.07
C VAL A 124 10.58 -10.19 33.17
N LYS A 125 11.03 -10.95 34.17
CA LYS A 125 10.31 -12.17 34.57
C LYS A 125 8.92 -11.80 35.07
N GLN A 126 7.90 -12.53 34.65
CA GLN A 126 6.54 -12.32 35.15
C GLN A 126 6.16 -13.43 36.12
N LEU A 127 5.52 -13.04 37.21
CA LEU A 127 4.98 -13.95 38.22
C LEU A 127 3.58 -14.36 37.80
N PHE A 128 3.38 -15.64 37.47
CA PHE A 128 2.05 -16.21 37.26
C PHE A 128 1.62 -16.97 38.51
N GLN A 129 0.38 -16.76 38.95
CA GLN A 129 -0.18 -17.41 40.12
C GLN A 129 -1.51 -18.07 39.77
N PHE A 130 -1.62 -19.37 40.04
CA PHE A 130 -2.80 -20.19 39.76
C PHE A 130 -3.42 -20.64 41.08
N PHE A 131 -4.35 -19.85 41.60
CA PHE A 131 -5.07 -20.17 42.82
C PHE A 131 -6.30 -21.03 42.49
N LEU A 132 -6.34 -22.24 43.03
CA LEU A 132 -7.45 -23.18 42.88
C LEU A 132 -8.24 -23.16 44.18
N TYR A 133 -9.54 -22.85 44.12
CA TYR A 133 -10.42 -22.69 45.28
C TYR A 133 -11.59 -23.68 45.24
N LYS A 134 -12.02 -24.16 46.40
CA LYS A 134 -13.32 -24.83 46.57
C LYS A 134 -14.44 -23.79 46.42
N SER A 135 -15.47 -24.07 45.63
CA SER A 135 -16.63 -23.17 45.51
C SER A 135 -17.56 -23.26 46.73
N ALA A 136 -17.19 -22.56 47.80
CA ALA A 136 -17.96 -22.36 49.03
C ALA A 136 -17.76 -20.91 49.54
N ASP A 137 -18.59 -20.44 50.47
CA ASP A 137 -18.59 -19.03 50.92
C ASP A 137 -17.26 -18.56 51.54
N SER A 138 -16.53 -19.49 52.19
CA SER A 138 -15.19 -19.23 52.75
C SER A 138 -14.04 -19.39 51.73
N MET A 139 -14.35 -19.72 50.47
CA MET A 139 -13.43 -19.98 49.36
C MET A 139 -12.08 -20.59 49.77
N PRO A 140 -12.05 -21.75 50.46
CA PRO A 140 -10.79 -22.29 50.95
C PRO A 140 -9.93 -22.78 49.78
N LEU A 141 -8.65 -22.40 49.83
CA LEU A 141 -7.65 -22.75 48.83
C LEU A 141 -7.48 -24.27 48.78
N ILE A 142 -7.56 -24.84 47.58
CA ILE A 142 -7.17 -26.23 47.30
C ILE A 142 -5.65 -26.28 47.16
N LYS A 143 -5.09 -25.50 46.24
CA LYS A 143 -3.67 -25.40 45.93
C LYS A 143 -3.38 -24.07 45.22
N GLU A 144 -2.17 -23.58 45.39
CA GLU A 144 -1.57 -22.49 44.61
C GLU A 144 -0.37 -23.07 43.85
N PHE A 145 -0.25 -22.76 42.56
CA PHE A 145 0.95 -22.97 41.75
C PHE A 145 1.48 -21.62 41.28
N THR A 146 2.80 -21.48 41.14
CA THR A 146 3.45 -20.18 40.95
C THR A 146 4.64 -20.30 40.01
N GLU A 147 4.56 -19.69 38.83
CA GLU A 147 5.65 -19.66 37.85
C GLU A 147 6.36 -18.31 37.84
N ASN A 148 7.69 -18.28 37.79
CA ASN A 148 8.48 -17.05 37.81
C ASN A 148 9.63 -17.12 36.78
N LEU A 149 9.29 -16.82 35.53
CA LEU A 149 10.19 -16.93 34.39
C LEU A 149 10.01 -15.79 33.39
N TYR A 150 10.92 -15.76 32.42
CA TYR A 150 10.84 -14.92 31.23
C TYR A 150 10.49 -15.81 30.05
N ILE A 151 9.45 -15.45 29.31
CA ILE A 151 8.99 -16.14 28.09
C ILE A 151 9.07 -15.10 26.97
N PRO A 152 9.83 -15.33 25.88
CA PRO A 152 9.86 -14.41 24.74
C PRO A 152 8.50 -14.26 24.06
N LEU A 153 8.33 -13.20 23.27
CA LEU A 153 7.14 -13.00 22.46
C LEU A 153 7.05 -14.08 21.37
N GLY A 154 5.90 -14.76 21.28
CA GLY A 154 5.64 -15.83 20.31
C GLY A 154 6.02 -17.24 20.82
N ASP A 155 6.97 -17.33 21.75
CA ASP A 155 7.39 -18.59 22.37
C ASP A 155 6.36 -19.10 23.37
N THR A 156 6.42 -20.40 23.67
CA THR A 156 5.47 -21.11 24.54
C THR A 156 6.22 -22.00 25.51
N GLU A 157 5.99 -21.81 26.81
CA GLU A 157 6.53 -22.66 27.87
C GLU A 157 5.41 -23.54 28.47
N GLU A 158 5.74 -24.76 28.87
CA GLU A 158 4.78 -25.79 29.28
C GLU A 158 5.16 -26.42 30.63
N PHE A 159 4.18 -26.47 31.54
CA PHE A 159 4.38 -26.73 32.97
C PHE A 159 3.55 -27.94 33.42
N TYR A 160 4.22 -28.88 34.11
CA TYR A 160 3.67 -30.13 34.60
C TYR A 160 3.77 -30.18 36.12
N ASN A 161 2.85 -29.51 36.81
CA ASN A 161 2.91 -29.40 38.26
C ASN A 161 2.09 -30.51 38.94
N GLU A 162 2.69 -31.26 39.87
CA GLU A 162 1.99 -32.17 40.78
C GLU A 162 2.55 -32.04 42.20
N GLU A 163 1.68 -31.68 43.14
CA GLU A 163 2.04 -31.47 44.55
C GLU A 163 0.87 -31.82 45.46
N ASN A 164 1.12 -32.53 46.56
CA ASN A 164 0.10 -32.87 47.58
C ASN A 164 -1.15 -33.56 46.98
N PHE A 165 -0.96 -34.37 45.94
CA PHE A 165 -2.02 -35.03 45.15
C PHE A 165 -3.00 -34.07 44.43
N VAL A 166 -2.55 -32.84 44.15
CA VAL A 166 -3.20 -31.90 43.23
C VAL A 166 -2.25 -31.64 42.07
N SER A 167 -2.76 -31.71 40.83
CA SER A 167 -1.99 -31.49 39.61
C SER A 167 -2.60 -30.43 38.70
N LEU A 168 -1.74 -29.72 37.96
CA LEU A 168 -2.10 -28.73 36.96
C LEU A 168 -1.07 -28.77 35.82
N HIS A 169 -1.54 -29.14 34.63
CA HIS A 169 -0.75 -29.15 33.39
C HIS A 169 -1.27 -28.07 32.44
N HIS A 170 -0.40 -27.13 32.08
CA HIS A 170 -0.76 -25.94 31.31
C HIS A 170 0.42 -25.40 30.50
N SER A 171 0.15 -24.58 29.48
CA SER A 171 1.18 -23.78 28.80
C SER A 171 0.85 -22.29 28.84
N ILE A 172 1.89 -21.47 28.72
CA ILE A 172 1.83 -20.01 28.68
C ILE A 172 2.55 -19.53 27.42
N THR A 173 1.87 -18.72 26.61
CA THR A 173 2.37 -18.12 25.37
C THR A 173 2.13 -16.61 25.41
N TYR A 174 3.14 -15.78 25.17
CA TYR A 174 2.89 -14.36 24.90
C TYR A 174 2.58 -14.12 23.44
N ARG A 175 1.50 -13.39 23.17
CA ARG A 175 1.16 -12.86 21.85
C ARG A 175 1.00 -11.34 21.92
N CYS A 176 1.05 -10.69 20.76
CA CYS A 176 0.52 -9.34 20.65
C CYS A 176 -1.00 -9.37 20.84
N SER A 177 -1.55 -8.28 21.38
CA SER A 177 -3.00 -8.08 21.44
C SER A 177 -3.62 -7.97 20.04
N ASP A 178 -4.94 -8.11 19.93
CA ASP A 178 -5.68 -8.02 18.67
C ASP A 178 -5.28 -6.78 17.85
N ASN A 179 -4.86 -7.01 16.60
CA ASN A 179 -4.39 -5.99 15.64
C ASN A 179 -3.02 -5.34 15.97
N TYR A 180 -2.22 -5.90 16.89
CA TYR A 180 -0.83 -5.51 17.13
C TYR A 180 0.17 -6.53 16.56
N TYR A 181 1.31 -6.05 16.07
CA TYR A 181 2.31 -6.82 15.34
C TYR A 181 3.73 -6.32 15.61
N HIS A 182 4.71 -6.95 14.94
CA HIS A 182 6.15 -6.76 15.08
C HIS A 182 6.71 -7.38 16.38
N GLY A 183 8.04 -7.59 16.46
CA GLY A 183 8.71 -8.33 17.54
C GLY A 183 8.64 -7.70 18.94
N ASN A 184 7.93 -6.59 19.06
CA ASN A 184 7.69 -5.83 20.28
C ASN A 184 6.26 -5.24 20.32
N CYS A 185 5.33 -5.83 19.55
CA CYS A 185 3.89 -5.49 19.50
C CYS A 185 3.55 -3.99 19.38
N SER A 186 4.44 -3.17 18.81
CA SER A 186 4.27 -1.71 18.74
C SER A 186 3.61 -1.23 17.45
N VAL A 187 3.36 -2.12 16.48
CA VAL A 187 2.74 -1.77 15.19
C VAL A 187 1.27 -2.14 15.23
N TYR A 188 0.39 -1.14 15.32
CA TYR A 188 -1.06 -1.33 15.21
C TYR A 188 -1.49 -1.36 13.73
N CYS A 189 -2.15 -2.42 13.30
CA CYS A 189 -2.75 -2.54 11.98
C CYS A 189 -4.04 -3.35 12.04
N LYS A 190 -5.18 -2.67 11.95
CA LYS A 190 -6.46 -3.33 11.69
C LYS A 190 -6.78 -3.22 10.20
N ALA A 191 -7.18 -4.33 9.57
CA ALA A 191 -7.60 -4.36 8.18
C ALA A 191 -8.95 -3.64 7.98
N TYR A 192 -9.11 -2.99 6.84
CA TYR A 192 -10.33 -2.29 6.42
C TYR A 192 -10.58 -2.47 4.92
N ASP A 193 -11.85 -2.40 4.52
CA ASP A 193 -12.28 -2.37 3.13
C ASP A 193 -13.47 -1.41 3.00
N ASP A 194 -13.22 -0.12 3.28
CA ASP A 194 -14.22 0.94 3.19
C ASP A 194 -13.60 2.31 2.85
N ASN A 195 -14.40 3.14 2.17
CA ASN A 195 -14.01 4.46 1.65
C ASN A 195 -13.61 5.50 2.73
N THR A 196 -13.70 5.18 4.02
CA THR A 196 -13.37 6.09 5.14
C THR A 196 -12.10 5.66 5.86
N ASN A 197 -11.98 4.37 6.17
CA ASN A 197 -10.85 3.83 6.94
C ASN A 197 -9.72 3.32 6.05
N GLY A 198 -10.02 2.87 4.82
CA GLY A 198 -9.05 2.36 3.86
C GLY A 198 -9.42 1.02 3.21
N HIS A 199 -8.65 0.63 2.20
CA HIS A 199 -8.78 -0.65 1.48
C HIS A 199 -7.47 -1.45 1.58
N TYR A 200 -7.24 -2.09 2.73
CA TYR A 200 -5.99 -2.80 3.01
C TYR A 200 -6.12 -3.95 4.01
N THR A 201 -5.23 -4.93 3.84
CA THR A 201 -4.94 -6.00 4.82
C THR A 201 -3.64 -5.68 5.58
N CYS A 202 -3.35 -6.45 6.62
CA CYS A 202 -2.15 -6.30 7.44
C CYS A 202 -1.28 -7.56 7.32
N ASN A 203 0.03 -7.39 7.11
CA ASN A 203 0.97 -8.51 7.06
C ASN A 203 1.42 -8.97 8.47
N SER A 204 2.26 -10.00 8.55
CA SER A 204 2.73 -10.57 9.82
C SER A 204 3.57 -9.63 10.69
N ILE A 205 4.04 -8.50 10.16
CA ILE A 205 4.75 -7.45 10.91
C ILE A 205 3.93 -6.15 11.05
N GLY A 206 2.66 -6.14 10.62
CA GLY A 206 1.73 -5.04 10.78
C GLY A 206 1.81 -3.95 9.70
N GLU A 207 2.51 -4.19 8.60
CA GLU A 207 2.48 -3.28 7.45
C GLU A 207 1.18 -3.44 6.67
N LYS A 208 0.68 -2.33 6.13
CA LYS A 208 -0.54 -2.30 5.30
C LYS A 208 -0.21 -2.81 3.89
N ILE A 209 -0.96 -3.80 3.41
CA ILE A 209 -0.96 -4.24 2.02
C ILE A 209 -2.28 -3.79 1.39
N CYS A 210 -2.22 -2.86 0.42
CA CYS A 210 -3.39 -2.37 -0.28
C CYS A 210 -4.13 -3.50 -1.02
N LEU A 211 -5.46 -3.43 -1.05
CA LEU A 211 -6.29 -4.35 -1.83
C LEU A 211 -6.12 -4.11 -3.34
N ALA A 212 -6.47 -5.11 -4.15
CA ALA A 212 -6.33 -5.05 -5.59
C ALA A 212 -7.13 -3.86 -6.16
N GLY A 213 -6.47 -2.98 -6.92
CA GLY A 213 -7.06 -1.74 -7.41
C GLY A 213 -6.84 -0.52 -6.51
N TYR A 214 -6.07 -0.64 -5.42
CA TYR A 214 -5.72 0.47 -4.52
C TYR A 214 -4.21 0.59 -4.29
N THR A 215 -3.74 1.79 -3.97
CA THR A 215 -2.34 2.16 -3.76
C THR A 215 -2.20 3.19 -2.64
N ASN A 216 -0.96 3.54 -2.26
CA ASN A 216 -0.62 4.56 -1.25
C ASN A 216 -0.97 4.14 0.21
N THR A 217 -0.13 3.29 0.80
CA THR A 217 -0.26 2.81 2.19
C THR A 217 -0.25 3.94 3.23
N SER A 218 0.39 5.07 2.92
CA SER A 218 0.42 6.28 3.76
C SER A 218 -0.94 6.97 3.88
N ASN A 219 -1.83 6.84 2.89
CA ASN A 219 -3.20 7.36 2.94
C ASN A 219 -4.26 6.29 3.27
N ASN A 220 -3.84 5.18 3.89
CA ASN A 220 -4.67 3.99 4.16
C ASN A 220 -5.18 3.28 2.89
N CYS A 221 -4.47 3.38 1.77
CA CYS A 221 -4.89 2.77 0.51
C CYS A 221 -6.27 3.29 0.02
N LEU A 222 -6.53 4.58 0.22
CA LEU A 222 -7.75 5.27 -0.28
C LEU A 222 -7.59 5.76 -1.72
N GLU A 223 -6.39 5.70 -2.29
CA GLU A 223 -6.11 6.06 -3.68
C GLU A 223 -6.29 4.85 -4.61
N SER A 224 -7.19 4.93 -5.58
CA SER A 224 -7.43 3.84 -6.54
C SER A 224 -6.40 3.83 -7.67
N ILE A 225 -5.96 2.63 -8.07
CA ILE A 225 -5.10 2.42 -9.25
C ILE A 225 -5.97 2.60 -10.50
N ILE A 226 -5.76 3.72 -11.19
CA ILE A 226 -6.43 4.02 -12.46
C ILE A 226 -5.69 3.31 -13.59
N VAL A 227 -6.35 2.33 -14.23
CA VAL A 227 -5.79 1.58 -15.38
C VAL A 227 -6.55 1.96 -16.65
N CYS A 228 -5.86 2.58 -17.61
CA CYS A 228 -6.48 2.98 -18.88
C CYS A 228 -6.93 1.76 -19.68
N ARG A 229 -7.87 1.97 -20.60
CA ARG A 229 -8.39 0.92 -21.49
C ARG A 229 -7.25 0.20 -22.22
N GLU A 230 -7.37 -1.12 -22.35
CA GLU A 230 -6.45 -1.93 -23.14
C GLU A 230 -6.27 -1.36 -24.55
N GLY A 231 -5.02 -1.25 -25.00
CA GLY A 231 -4.65 -0.65 -26.28
C GLY A 231 -4.68 0.88 -26.35
N CYS A 232 -4.98 1.61 -25.27
CA CYS A 232 -4.86 3.08 -25.23
C CYS A 232 -3.40 3.52 -25.43
N HIS A 233 -3.14 4.50 -26.30
CA HIS A 233 -1.77 4.85 -26.71
C HIS A 233 -0.97 5.52 -25.57
N PRO A 234 0.17 4.97 -25.12
CA PRO A 234 0.78 5.29 -23.82
C PRO A 234 1.29 6.73 -23.63
N THR A 235 1.50 7.48 -24.73
CA THR A 235 1.94 8.88 -24.70
C THR A 235 0.97 9.85 -25.40
N ARG A 236 -0.17 9.36 -25.90
CA ARG A 236 -1.16 10.14 -26.69
C ARG A 236 -2.57 10.04 -26.13
N GLY A 237 -2.85 9.01 -25.33
CA GLY A 237 -4.02 8.91 -24.49
C GLY A 237 -3.67 8.92 -23.01
N TYR A 238 -4.66 9.22 -22.18
CA TYR A 238 -4.63 9.16 -20.72
C TYR A 238 -6.01 8.71 -20.20
N CYS A 239 -6.17 8.59 -18.89
CA CYS A 239 -7.45 8.24 -18.27
C CYS A 239 -7.56 8.86 -16.88
N THR A 240 -8.77 9.24 -16.48
CA THR A 240 -9.07 9.69 -15.10
C THR A 240 -9.96 8.71 -14.34
N VAL A 241 -10.52 7.72 -15.04
CA VAL A 241 -11.18 6.53 -14.49
C VAL A 241 -10.75 5.28 -15.26
N SER A 242 -10.75 4.12 -14.62
CA SER A 242 -10.30 2.88 -15.25
C SER A 242 -11.15 2.47 -16.46
N ASN A 243 -10.55 1.79 -17.43
CA ASN A 243 -11.15 1.42 -18.72
C ASN A 243 -11.59 2.60 -19.62
N GLN A 244 -11.12 3.82 -19.33
CA GLN A 244 -11.23 4.99 -20.21
C GLN A 244 -9.98 5.13 -21.10
N CYS A 245 -10.11 5.83 -22.22
CA CYS A 245 -9.01 6.41 -22.98
C CYS A 245 -9.47 7.79 -23.47
N LEU A 246 -8.83 8.85 -22.98
CA LEU A 246 -9.02 10.25 -23.36
C LEU A 246 -7.81 10.68 -24.18
N CYS A 247 -8.01 11.42 -25.27
CA CYS A 247 -6.91 11.77 -26.17
C CYS A 247 -6.32 13.14 -25.86
N ASN A 248 -4.99 13.23 -25.95
CA ASN A 248 -4.27 14.49 -25.91
C ASN A 248 -4.62 15.33 -27.15
N ASN A 249 -4.54 16.66 -27.01
CA ASN A 249 -4.75 17.59 -28.13
C ASN A 249 -3.87 17.18 -29.34
N GLY A 250 -4.48 17.12 -30.52
CA GLY A 250 -3.84 16.59 -31.73
C GLY A 250 -4.17 15.12 -32.05
N TRP A 251 -4.92 14.40 -31.20
CA TRP A 251 -5.20 12.96 -31.34
C TRP A 251 -6.68 12.59 -31.15
N THR A 252 -7.10 11.50 -31.79
CA THR A 252 -8.48 10.98 -31.81
C THR A 252 -8.52 9.47 -32.11
N GLY A 253 -9.72 8.90 -32.21
CA GLY A 253 -9.99 7.47 -32.27
C GLY A 253 -10.05 6.82 -30.88
N THR A 254 -10.63 5.62 -30.78
CA THR A 254 -10.90 4.93 -29.50
C THR A 254 -9.67 4.67 -28.63
N ASN A 255 -8.49 4.69 -29.25
CA ASN A 255 -7.19 4.36 -28.66
C ASN A 255 -6.18 5.53 -28.78
N CYS A 256 -6.61 6.70 -29.27
CA CYS A 256 -5.77 7.90 -29.46
C CYS A 256 -4.58 7.72 -30.41
N SER A 257 -4.75 6.89 -31.44
CA SER A 257 -3.74 6.57 -32.47
C SER A 257 -3.82 7.43 -33.73
N ILE A 258 -4.95 8.10 -34.00
CA ILE A 258 -5.20 8.89 -35.21
C ILE A 258 -4.94 10.37 -34.91
N SER A 259 -4.25 11.12 -35.77
CA SER A 259 -4.03 12.55 -35.56
C SER A 259 -5.20 13.40 -36.07
N THR A 260 -5.58 14.45 -35.34
CA THR A 260 -6.64 15.39 -35.74
C THR A 260 -6.20 16.41 -36.78
N THR A 261 -4.89 16.61 -36.98
CA THR A 261 -4.32 17.54 -37.99
C THR A 261 -4.48 17.02 -39.43
N CYS A 262 -5.14 15.87 -39.61
CA CYS A 262 -5.28 15.20 -40.90
C CYS A 262 -6.53 15.61 -41.71
N SER A 263 -7.18 16.73 -41.34
CA SER A 263 -8.28 17.33 -42.10
C SER A 263 -7.94 17.66 -43.56
N SER A 264 -6.64 17.66 -43.90
CA SER A 264 -6.12 17.90 -45.25
C SER A 264 -6.09 16.65 -46.15
N CYS A 265 -6.13 15.43 -45.60
CA CYS A 265 -6.01 14.21 -46.39
C CYS A 265 -7.37 13.85 -47.04
N THR A 266 -7.53 14.14 -48.34
CA THR A 266 -8.84 13.99 -49.02
C THR A 266 -9.14 12.53 -49.39
N ASN A 267 -8.18 11.83 -50.02
CA ASN A 267 -8.31 10.42 -50.42
C ASN A 267 -7.15 9.56 -49.88
N GLY A 268 -6.88 9.62 -48.58
CA GLY A 268 -5.80 8.86 -47.95
C GLY A 268 -5.92 8.76 -46.44
N VAL A 269 -5.04 7.97 -45.83
CA VAL A 269 -4.96 7.76 -44.38
C VAL A 269 -3.67 8.40 -43.86
N CYS A 270 -3.74 9.06 -42.72
CA CYS A 270 -2.55 9.61 -42.05
C CYS A 270 -2.15 8.77 -40.83
N TYR A 271 -0.87 8.85 -40.47
CA TYR A 271 -0.35 8.34 -39.19
C TYR A 271 0.52 9.37 -38.46
N GLU A 272 0.84 10.48 -39.12
CA GLU A 272 1.61 11.63 -38.63
C GLU A 272 0.94 12.93 -39.13
N PRO A 273 1.06 14.07 -38.41
CA PRO A 273 0.51 15.35 -38.87
C PRO A 273 1.02 15.73 -40.27
N ASN A 274 0.12 16.22 -41.13
CA ASN A 274 0.41 16.68 -42.51
C ASN A 274 1.07 15.63 -43.44
N LYS A 275 0.98 14.33 -43.14
CA LYS A 275 1.57 13.25 -43.94
C LYS A 275 0.53 12.20 -44.32
N CYS A 276 -0.02 12.33 -45.52
CA CYS A 276 -1.03 11.43 -46.05
C CYS A 276 -0.39 10.24 -46.79
N THR A 277 -0.87 9.02 -46.52
CA THR A 277 -0.65 7.83 -47.37
C THR A 277 -1.88 7.68 -48.26
N CYS A 278 -1.72 7.86 -49.57
CA CYS A 278 -2.84 7.93 -50.49
C CYS A 278 -3.45 6.55 -50.79
N ASN A 279 -4.77 6.53 -50.96
CA ASN A 279 -5.50 5.38 -51.44
C ASN A 279 -5.10 5.07 -52.90
N GLN A 280 -5.22 3.81 -53.32
CA GLN A 280 -4.84 3.39 -54.67
C GLN A 280 -5.49 4.26 -55.76
N GLY A 281 -4.66 4.79 -56.66
CA GLY A 281 -5.10 5.69 -57.72
C GLY A 281 -5.10 7.19 -57.35
N TRP A 282 -4.64 7.58 -56.16
CA TRP A 282 -4.47 8.98 -55.77
C TRP A 282 -3.01 9.31 -55.41
N ILE A 283 -2.60 10.55 -55.70
CA ILE A 283 -1.26 11.11 -55.45
C ILE A 283 -1.38 12.56 -54.95
N GLY A 284 -0.24 13.19 -54.66
CA GLY A 284 -0.17 14.53 -54.04
C GLY A 284 0.00 14.46 -52.52
N LEU A 285 0.42 15.57 -51.90
CA LEU A 285 0.71 15.64 -50.46
C LEU A 285 -0.53 15.47 -49.57
N ASP A 286 -1.70 15.78 -50.14
CA ASP A 286 -3.05 15.79 -49.57
C ASP A 286 -3.95 14.69 -50.15
N CYS A 287 -3.43 13.91 -51.11
CA CYS A 287 -4.17 12.91 -51.90
C CYS A 287 -5.37 13.49 -52.67
N SER A 288 -5.28 14.73 -53.16
CA SER A 288 -6.32 15.36 -54.00
C SER A 288 -6.17 15.10 -55.50
N ILE A 289 -5.02 14.60 -55.96
CA ILE A 289 -4.71 14.44 -57.39
C ILE A 289 -5.00 12.98 -57.82
N PRO A 290 -5.92 12.73 -58.76
CA PRO A 290 -6.19 11.39 -59.28
C PRO A 290 -5.13 10.96 -60.31
N LEU A 291 -4.77 9.69 -60.29
CA LEU A 291 -3.88 9.04 -61.24
C LEU A 291 -4.67 8.31 -62.33
N CYS A 292 -4.28 8.51 -63.58
CA CYS A 292 -4.80 7.77 -64.74
C CYS A 292 -3.63 7.04 -65.41
N ASP A 293 -3.71 5.71 -65.53
CA ASP A 293 -2.76 4.86 -66.26
C ASP A 293 -3.52 3.91 -67.21
N PRO A 294 -3.34 4.01 -68.55
CA PRO A 294 -2.54 5.02 -69.24
C PRO A 294 -3.07 6.45 -69.00
N PRO A 295 -2.22 7.49 -69.18
CA PRO A 295 -2.66 8.87 -69.02
C PRO A 295 -3.76 9.25 -70.02
N CYS A 296 -4.47 10.34 -69.72
CA CYS A 296 -5.33 11.02 -70.69
C CYS A 296 -4.45 11.71 -71.75
N ASN A 297 -3.93 10.93 -72.69
CA ASN A 297 -2.66 11.19 -73.38
C ASN A 297 -2.74 12.12 -74.60
N GLY A 298 -3.67 13.07 -74.58
CA GLY A 298 -3.72 14.20 -75.49
C GLY A 298 -3.71 15.54 -74.73
N PRO A 299 -3.39 16.67 -75.39
CA PRO A 299 -3.64 18.00 -74.82
C PRO A 299 -5.13 18.30 -74.62
N GLY A 300 -6.01 17.37 -75.02
CA GLY A 300 -7.46 17.43 -75.01
C GLY A 300 -8.17 16.92 -73.76
N GLY A 301 -7.52 16.72 -72.61
CA GLY A 301 -8.26 16.31 -71.40
C GLY A 301 -7.50 16.35 -70.08
N ARG A 302 -8.18 15.92 -69.01
CA ARG A 302 -7.60 15.75 -67.66
C ARG A 302 -8.19 14.53 -66.93
N CYS A 303 -7.39 13.91 -66.07
CA CYS A 303 -7.87 12.93 -65.10
C CYS A 303 -8.73 13.64 -64.03
N TYR A 304 -9.91 13.11 -63.70
CA TYR A 304 -10.80 13.72 -62.67
C TYR A 304 -11.17 12.76 -61.53
N SER A 305 -11.01 11.46 -61.75
CA SER A 305 -11.02 10.39 -60.76
C SER A 305 -10.16 9.25 -61.29
N PRO A 306 -9.70 8.29 -60.46
CA PRO A 306 -8.72 7.30 -60.89
C PRO A 306 -9.11 6.56 -62.18
N ASN A 307 -8.22 6.58 -63.17
CA ASN A 307 -8.43 6.02 -64.52
C ASN A 307 -9.63 6.56 -65.34
N ASN A 308 -10.23 7.69 -64.95
CA ASN A 308 -11.31 8.36 -65.69
C ASN A 308 -10.88 9.75 -66.21
N CYS A 309 -10.94 9.91 -67.54
CA CYS A 309 -10.61 11.14 -68.24
C CYS A 309 -11.86 12.00 -68.51
N SER A 310 -11.72 13.31 -68.34
CA SER A 310 -12.66 14.34 -68.80
C SER A 310 -12.01 15.10 -69.95
N CYS A 311 -12.59 15.03 -71.14
CA CYS A 311 -12.05 15.72 -72.30
C CYS A 311 -12.43 17.20 -72.31
N TYR A 312 -11.58 18.02 -72.92
CA TYR A 312 -11.85 19.40 -73.28
C TYR A 312 -12.67 19.46 -74.58
N GLU A 313 -13.19 20.64 -74.92
CA GLU A 313 -14.16 20.80 -76.00
C GLU A 313 -13.64 20.26 -77.34
N ASN A 314 -14.51 19.49 -78.01
CA ASN A 314 -14.30 18.84 -79.31
C ASN A 314 -13.19 17.76 -79.37
N TRP A 315 -12.53 17.42 -78.26
CA TRP A 315 -11.69 16.22 -78.16
C TRP A 315 -12.54 14.99 -77.79
N SER A 316 -12.06 13.80 -78.14
CA SER A 316 -12.81 12.55 -78.01
C SER A 316 -11.90 11.34 -77.75
N GLY A 317 -12.51 10.17 -77.56
CA GLY A 317 -11.80 8.93 -77.19
C GLY A 317 -11.70 8.75 -75.68
N ARG A 318 -11.44 7.50 -75.23
CA ARG A 318 -11.37 7.17 -73.80
C ARG A 318 -10.23 7.91 -73.07
N LEU A 319 -9.16 8.26 -73.79
CA LEU A 319 -7.99 8.93 -73.24
C LEU A 319 -7.91 10.40 -73.69
N CYS A 320 -8.96 10.93 -74.32
CA CYS A 320 -8.99 12.27 -74.92
C CYS A 320 -7.88 12.47 -75.96
N ASP A 321 -7.64 11.41 -76.74
CA ASP A 321 -6.57 11.21 -77.70
C ASP A 321 -7.01 11.49 -79.15
N ILE A 322 -8.32 11.61 -79.42
CA ILE A 322 -8.88 11.93 -80.74
C ILE A 322 -9.09 13.45 -80.85
N PRO A 323 -8.44 14.15 -81.81
CA PRO A 323 -8.53 15.60 -81.95
C PRO A 323 -9.84 16.07 -82.64
N PRO A 324 -10.17 17.37 -82.54
CA PRO A 324 -11.26 17.97 -83.29
C PRO A 324 -11.03 17.91 -84.80
N GLY A 325 -11.85 17.14 -85.53
CA GLY A 325 -11.94 17.23 -87.00
C GLY A 325 -11.75 15.93 -87.78
N ASP A 326 -11.21 14.85 -87.19
CA ASP A 326 -11.01 13.57 -87.89
C ASP A 326 -12.33 12.75 -88.04
N GLY A 327 -13.25 13.33 -88.82
CA GLY A 327 -14.59 12.82 -89.09
C GLY A 327 -14.77 12.27 -90.51
N SER A 328 -14.02 11.20 -90.85
CA SER A 328 -14.20 10.34 -92.04
C SER A 328 -14.08 10.99 -93.45
N GLY A 329 -13.05 10.59 -94.21
CA GLY A 329 -12.91 10.92 -95.63
C GLY A 329 -11.97 9.96 -96.36
N SER A 330 -12.44 9.29 -97.42
CA SER A 330 -11.66 8.30 -98.16
C SER A 330 -10.65 8.96 -99.12
N GLY A 331 -9.38 8.56 -99.05
CA GLY A 331 -8.32 8.99 -99.97
C GLY A 331 -7.18 7.97 -100.06
N THR A 332 -6.70 7.69 -101.27
CA THR A 332 -5.73 6.61 -101.55
C THR A 332 -4.28 7.01 -101.33
N CYS A 333 -3.42 6.04 -101.03
CA CYS A 333 -1.97 6.23 -100.97
C CYS A 333 -1.40 6.80 -102.29
N SER A 334 -0.51 7.79 -102.18
CA SER A 334 0.45 8.13 -103.22
C SER A 334 1.85 8.12 -102.61
N THR A 335 2.75 7.31 -103.15
CA THR A 335 4.18 7.39 -102.85
C THR A 335 4.76 8.70 -103.38
N ASN A 336 5.77 9.28 -102.70
CA ASN A 336 7.05 9.66 -103.30
C ASN A 336 8.04 10.29 -102.30
N ASN A 337 9.23 9.66 -102.20
CA ASN A 337 10.55 10.21 -101.86
C ASN A 337 10.73 11.27 -100.74
N ASN A 338 11.26 10.76 -99.61
CA ASN A 338 12.61 11.10 -99.13
C ASN A 338 13.06 12.57 -99.08
N THR A 339 12.67 13.29 -98.03
CA THR A 339 13.42 14.48 -97.54
C THR A 339 13.74 14.44 -96.04
N LEU A 340 13.14 13.54 -95.27
CA LEU A 340 13.24 13.53 -93.80
C LEU A 340 14.55 12.96 -93.23
N LEU A 341 15.38 12.29 -94.04
CA LEU A 341 16.59 11.60 -93.55
C LEU A 341 17.85 12.48 -93.48
N LEU A 342 17.87 13.63 -94.17
CA LEU A 342 19.01 14.57 -94.15
C LEU A 342 18.90 15.67 -93.08
N SER A 343 17.72 15.92 -92.52
CA SER A 343 17.58 16.80 -91.35
C SER A 343 18.08 16.11 -90.08
N ILE A 344 17.63 14.87 -89.84
CA ILE A 344 17.96 14.10 -88.63
C ILE A 344 19.47 13.88 -88.48
N LEU A 345 20.19 13.58 -89.57
CA LEU A 345 21.62 13.27 -89.52
C LEU A 345 22.51 14.46 -89.12
N ASN A 346 22.01 15.70 -89.26
CA ASN A 346 22.73 16.91 -88.88
C ASN A 346 22.46 17.35 -87.42
N THR A 347 21.33 16.96 -86.82
CA THR A 347 21.01 17.27 -85.41
C THR A 347 21.68 16.33 -84.41
N VAL A 348 22.02 15.10 -84.81
CA VAL A 348 22.64 14.09 -83.93
C VAL A 348 24.11 14.42 -83.59
N ASN A 349 24.80 15.20 -84.41
CA ASN A 349 26.25 15.45 -84.30
C ASN A 349 26.65 16.65 -83.41
N SER A 350 25.73 17.24 -82.64
CA SER A 350 25.99 18.45 -81.84
C SER A 350 25.88 18.28 -80.31
N ILE A 351 25.99 17.05 -79.79
CA ILE A 351 25.95 16.79 -78.33
C ILE A 351 27.21 16.02 -77.90
N SER A 352 28.24 16.76 -77.47
CA SER A 352 29.42 16.20 -76.83
C SER A 352 29.71 16.83 -75.45
N LYS A 353 29.46 16.01 -74.42
CA LYS A 353 30.29 15.84 -73.21
C LYS A 353 30.37 16.92 -72.12
N ASP A 354 30.11 18.21 -72.38
CA ASP A 354 30.40 19.28 -71.40
C ASP A 354 29.18 19.74 -70.55
N SER A 355 28.63 18.83 -69.73
CA SER A 355 27.77 19.23 -68.60
C SER A 355 27.69 18.17 -67.50
N LYS A 356 28.82 17.94 -66.81
CA LYS A 356 28.87 17.08 -65.61
C LYS A 356 29.51 17.74 -64.37
N ASP A 357 30.04 18.95 -64.53
CA ASP A 357 30.85 19.65 -63.51
C ASP A 357 30.16 20.90 -62.95
N ASN A 358 28.89 20.78 -62.56
CA ASN A 358 28.22 21.82 -61.76
C ASN A 358 27.80 21.33 -60.36
N ALA A 359 28.31 20.16 -59.93
CA ALA A 359 28.16 19.64 -58.58
C ALA A 359 29.16 20.26 -57.58
N THR A 360 30.24 20.87 -58.09
CA THR A 360 31.39 21.34 -57.29
C THR A 360 31.30 22.82 -56.91
N THR A 361 30.26 23.53 -57.38
CA THR A 361 30.09 24.99 -57.20
C THR A 361 29.26 25.32 -55.95
N LEU A 362 28.29 24.47 -55.57
CA LEU A 362 27.41 24.71 -54.42
C LEU A 362 28.09 24.45 -53.06
N LEU A 363 29.09 23.56 -53.01
CA LEU A 363 29.78 23.20 -51.76
C LEU A 363 30.52 24.37 -51.12
N ASN A 364 30.93 25.36 -51.93
CA ASN A 364 31.63 26.56 -51.49
C ASN A 364 30.70 27.69 -51.02
N ALA A 365 29.37 27.52 -51.07
CA ALA A 365 28.40 28.47 -50.53
C ALA A 365 28.11 28.27 -49.03
N VAL A 366 28.70 27.25 -48.40
CA VAL A 366 28.39 26.81 -47.02
C VAL A 366 29.27 27.49 -45.95
N ASN A 367 30.42 28.07 -46.33
CA ASN A 367 31.48 28.48 -45.40
C ASN A 367 31.91 29.97 -45.53
N SER A 368 30.98 30.94 -45.56
CA SER A 368 31.37 32.37 -45.57
C SER A 368 30.31 33.38 -45.12
N VAL A 369 29.76 33.23 -43.90
CA VAL A 369 29.32 34.39 -43.09
C VAL A 369 29.81 34.17 -41.66
N SER A 370 30.50 35.17 -41.10
CA SER A 370 31.10 35.19 -39.76
C SER A 370 30.01 35.17 -38.66
N GLU A 371 30.21 34.54 -37.50
CA GLU A 371 31.07 34.99 -36.40
C GLU A 371 30.91 36.49 -36.06
N ALA A 372 30.55 36.82 -34.81
CA ALA A 372 31.47 37.40 -33.83
C ALA A 372 30.74 37.99 -32.60
N ASN A 373 31.36 37.88 -31.42
CA ASN A 373 31.27 38.79 -30.25
C ASN A 373 29.94 38.85 -29.47
N THR A 374 29.90 38.94 -28.13
CA THR A 374 30.94 39.03 -27.06
C THR A 374 30.31 38.45 -25.76
N ALA A 375 31.04 37.85 -24.82
CA ALA A 375 31.81 38.46 -23.71
C ALA A 375 31.00 39.47 -22.85
N ASP A 376 31.04 39.48 -21.52
CA ASP A 376 31.75 38.63 -20.52
C ASP A 376 31.07 38.80 -19.13
N ASP A 377 31.70 38.29 -18.06
CA ASP A 377 31.56 38.62 -16.62
C ASP A 377 30.35 38.10 -15.78
N ASP A 378 30.71 37.13 -14.93
CA ASP A 378 30.34 36.87 -13.53
C ASP A 378 29.35 37.80 -12.77
N ASP A 379 28.45 37.18 -11.99
CA ASP A 379 28.38 37.39 -10.52
C ASP A 379 27.79 36.15 -9.81
N ASP A 380 28.31 35.78 -8.62
CA ASP A 380 27.95 34.56 -7.87
C ASP A 380 27.43 34.90 -6.46
N GLY A 381 26.10 34.81 -6.25
CA GLY A 381 25.51 35.45 -5.07
C GLY A 381 24.07 35.11 -4.67
N SER A 382 23.58 33.86 -4.82
CA SER A 382 22.22 33.53 -4.32
C SER A 382 22.02 32.20 -3.59
N ALA A 383 22.92 31.21 -3.71
CA ALA A 383 22.67 29.85 -3.19
C ALA A 383 22.66 29.72 -1.64
N ASN A 384 23.44 30.55 -0.92
CA ASN A 384 23.72 30.31 0.51
C ASN A 384 22.64 30.80 1.50
N VAL A 385 21.77 31.74 1.13
CA VAL A 385 20.84 32.38 2.08
C VAL A 385 19.70 31.44 2.50
N ALA A 386 19.10 30.70 1.56
CA ALA A 386 17.97 29.80 1.84
C ALA A 386 18.36 28.64 2.78
N MET A 387 19.56 28.10 2.61
CA MET A 387 20.10 27.04 3.47
C MET A 387 20.28 27.51 4.92
N TYR A 388 20.89 28.70 5.11
CA TYR A 388 21.08 29.28 6.45
C TYR A 388 19.77 29.55 7.18
N VAL A 389 18.75 30.09 6.51
CA VAL A 389 17.44 30.36 7.12
C VAL A 389 16.76 29.08 7.59
N SER A 390 16.86 27.98 6.83
CA SER A 390 16.30 26.69 7.22
C SER A 390 16.99 26.12 8.46
N ILE A 391 18.34 26.14 8.50
CA ILE A 391 19.14 25.66 9.63
C ILE A 391 18.85 26.49 10.90
N ILE A 392 18.76 27.82 10.78
CA ILE A 392 18.43 28.71 11.90
C ILE A 392 17.04 28.38 12.48
N ASN A 393 16.04 28.14 11.64
CA ASN A 393 14.70 27.77 12.09
C ASN A 393 14.68 26.41 12.82
N VAL A 394 15.47 25.42 12.38
CA VAL A 394 15.61 24.13 13.09
C VAL A 394 16.28 24.34 14.46
N ILE A 395 17.36 25.12 14.53
CA ILE A 395 18.07 25.43 15.78
C ILE A 395 17.16 26.16 16.77
N ILE A 396 16.38 27.15 16.31
CA ILE A 396 15.41 27.88 17.15
C ILE A 396 14.36 26.93 17.74
N ASN A 397 13.79 26.01 16.94
CA ASN A 397 12.83 25.04 17.44
C ASN A 397 13.44 24.08 18.47
N ILE A 398 14.68 23.60 18.26
CA ILE A 398 15.40 22.77 19.22
C ILE A 398 15.63 23.52 20.54
N ILE A 399 16.04 24.80 20.48
CA ILE A 399 16.23 25.64 21.67
C ILE A 399 14.90 25.87 22.41
N ILE A 400 13.79 26.09 21.70
CA ILE A 400 12.45 26.23 22.31
C ILE A 400 12.05 24.94 23.04
N VAL A 401 12.25 23.76 22.42
CA VAL A 401 11.95 22.46 23.05
C VAL A 401 12.82 22.24 24.30
N LEU A 402 14.13 22.54 24.24
CA LEU A 402 15.03 22.42 25.38
C LEU A 402 14.67 23.38 26.54
N LEU A 403 14.25 24.61 26.23
CA LEU A 403 13.77 25.57 27.23
C LEU A 403 12.44 25.13 27.87
N LEU A 404 11.51 24.57 27.09
CA LEU A 404 10.26 24.00 27.61
C LEU A 404 10.52 22.79 28.51
N LEU A 405 11.44 21.88 28.12
CA LEU A 405 11.87 20.76 28.95
C LEU A 405 12.54 21.23 30.25
N ALA A 406 13.44 22.23 30.19
CA ALA A 406 14.06 22.81 31.38
C ALA A 406 13.02 23.45 32.32
N MET A 407 12.03 24.16 31.77
CA MET A 407 10.91 24.71 32.55
C MET A 407 10.03 23.64 33.19
N CYS A 408 9.79 22.51 32.49
CA CYS A 408 9.12 21.34 33.07
C CYS A 408 9.94 20.73 34.22
N VAL A 409 11.25 20.53 34.05
CA VAL A 409 12.12 20.00 35.12
C VAL A 409 12.16 20.95 36.33
N LEU A 410 12.22 22.26 36.12
CA LEU A 410 12.13 23.27 37.19
C LEU A 410 10.76 23.30 37.87
N TYR A 411 9.68 23.02 37.14
CA TYR A 411 8.34 22.85 37.72
C TYR A 411 8.24 21.59 38.57
N PHE A 412 8.69 20.43 38.05
CA PHE A 412 8.66 19.16 38.77
C PHE A 412 9.58 19.14 40.00
N THR A 413 10.78 19.71 39.94
CA THR A 413 11.69 19.82 41.10
C THR A 413 11.21 20.79 42.17
N ARG A 414 10.36 21.78 41.82
CA ARG A 414 9.62 22.59 42.80
C ARG A 414 8.43 21.82 43.41
N LYS A 415 7.77 20.98 42.62
CA LYS A 415 6.67 20.10 43.05
C LYS A 415 7.12 18.98 44.00
N THR A 416 8.24 18.29 43.75
CA THR A 416 8.74 17.22 44.62
C THR A 416 9.09 17.74 46.02
N LYS A 417 9.80 18.88 46.11
CA LYS A 417 10.04 19.60 47.38
C LYS A 417 8.76 20.02 48.13
N GLN A 418 7.61 20.04 47.46
CA GLN A 418 6.30 20.33 48.07
C GLN A 418 5.55 19.06 48.52
N TYR A 419 5.96 17.87 48.05
CA TYR A 419 5.42 16.58 48.49
C TYR A 419 6.22 15.93 49.61
N ASP A 420 7.55 16.10 49.67
CA ASP A 420 8.36 15.63 50.82
C ASP A 420 7.85 16.22 52.15
N LEU A 421 7.43 17.49 52.14
CA LEU A 421 6.82 18.19 53.28
C LEU A 421 5.37 17.75 53.60
N LYS A 422 4.82 16.74 52.90
CA LYS A 422 3.50 16.14 53.17
C LYS A 422 3.53 14.61 53.31
N GLY A 423 4.68 13.96 53.11
CA GLY A 423 4.80 12.50 53.20
C GLY A 423 4.73 11.94 54.63
N SER A 424 4.91 12.78 55.66
CA SER A 424 5.18 12.36 57.03
C SER A 424 3.95 12.10 57.93
N GLU A 425 2.72 12.29 57.44
CA GLU A 425 1.50 12.23 58.28
C GLU A 425 0.55 11.06 57.98
N LEU A 426 0.79 10.24 56.95
CA LEU A 426 -0.17 9.23 56.49
C LEU A 426 0.05 7.78 57.01
N THR A 427 0.88 7.57 58.03
CA THR A 427 1.15 6.24 58.61
C THR A 427 0.43 5.99 59.95
N LYS A 428 -0.74 6.60 60.16
CA LYS A 428 -1.66 6.30 61.27
C LYS A 428 -3.13 6.46 60.88
N ILE A 429 -3.79 5.33 60.62
CA ILE A 429 -5.19 4.98 60.94
C ILE A 429 -5.27 3.46 60.82
#